data_AF-A0A951WN53-F1
#
_entry.id   AF-A0A951WN53-F1
#
_cell.length_a   1.000
_cell.length_b   1.000
_cell.length_c   1.000
_cell.angle_alpha   90.00
_cell.angle_beta   90.00
_cell.angle_gamma   90.00
#
_symmetry.space_group_name_H-M   'P 1'
#
loop_
_entity.id
_entity.type
_entity.pdbx_description
1 polymer ?
#
loop_
_entity_poly.entity_id
_entity_poly.type
_entity_poly.pdbx_seq_one_letter_code
_entity_poly.pdbx_strand_id
1 'polypeptide(L)' 'MEIVSTTVFIKKARKLMSSEEIRNFEDELSLNPDKWPVVQGTGGIRKARASKGGSGKKKF' A
#
# COMPACT_ATOMS: atom_id res chain seq x y z
N MET A 1 -15.58 -5.09 1.64
CA MET A 1 -14.48 -5.05 2.62
C MET A 1 -14.30 -3.62 3.05
N GLU A 2 -14.12 -3.35 4.33
CA GLU A 2 -13.95 -2.00 4.86
C GLU A 2 -12.47 -1.77 5.20
N ILE A 3 -11.90 -0.63 4.77
CA ILE A 3 -10.51 -0.25 5.04
C ILE A 3 -10.52 0.85 6.09
N VAL A 4 -9.87 0.58 7.23
CA VAL A 4 -9.67 1.57 8.29
C VAL A 4 -8.24 2.08 8.24
N SER A 5 -8.07 3.30 7.73
CA SER A 5 -6.76 3.96 7.59
C SER A 5 -6.41 4.77 8.84
N THR A 6 -5.19 4.57 9.38
CA THR A 6 -4.71 5.36 10.52
C THR A 6 -4.29 6.78 10.10
N THR A 7 -4.34 7.73 11.01
CA THR A 7 -3.93 9.12 10.75
C THR A 7 -2.46 9.25 10.34
N VAL A 8 -1.59 8.42 10.92
CA VAL A 8 -0.15 8.35 10.59
C VAL A 8 0.05 7.82 9.17
N PHE A 9 -0.71 6.79 8.77
CA PHE A 9 -0.68 6.26 7.41
C PHE A 9 -1.07 7.34 6.40
N ILE A 10 -2.22 8.00 6.56
CA ILE A 10 -2.72 9.01 5.63
C ILE A 10 -1.71 10.16 5.46
N LYS A 11 -1.14 10.67 6.57
CA LYS A 11 -0.13 11.74 6.54
C LYS A 11 1.12 11.35 5.77
N LYS A 12 1.58 10.10 5.89
CA LYS A 12 2.78 9.61 5.19
C LYS A 12 2.49 9.26 3.73
N ALA A 13 1.36 8.61 3.47
CA ALA A 13 0.94 8.22 2.12
C ALA A 13 0.85 9.44 1.20
N ARG A 14 0.19 10.52 1.65
CA ARG A 14 0.06 11.79 0.88
C ARG A 14 1.39 12.50 0.60
N LYS A 15 2.44 12.22 1.38
CA LYS A 15 3.79 12.76 1.12
C LYS A 15 4.55 11.92 0.09
N LEU A 16 4.17 10.66 -0.08
CA LEU A 16 4.90 9.69 -0.88
C LEU A 16 4.21 9.38 -2.21
N MET A 17 2.89 9.46 -2.27
CA MET A 17 2.06 9.02 -3.40
C MET A 17 0.96 10.04 -3.70
N SER A 18 0.48 10.06 -4.95
CA SER A 18 -0.68 10.86 -5.34
C SER A 18 -1.98 10.28 -4.77
N SER A 19 -3.05 11.07 -4.79
CA SER A 19 -4.38 10.62 -4.35
C SER A 19 -4.88 9.42 -5.17
N GLU A 20 -4.60 9.40 -6.48
CA GLU A 20 -4.95 8.30 -7.37
C GLU A 20 -4.15 7.02 -7.06
N GLU A 21 -2.85 7.16 -6.77
CA GLU A 21 -2.00 6.02 -6.39
C GLU A 21 -2.43 5.41 -5.05
N ILE A 22 -2.79 6.25 -4.08
CA ILE A 22 -3.34 5.79 -2.79
C ILE A 22 -4.65 5.03 -3.01
N ARG A 23 -5.55 5.55 -3.85
CA ARG A 23 -6.82 4.90 -4.15
C ARG A 23 -6.63 3.55 -4.84
N ASN A 24 -5.76 3.48 -5.85
CA ASN A 24 -5.45 2.23 -6.54
C ASN A 24 -4.86 1.18 -5.58
N PHE A 25 -4.04 1.62 -4.62
CA PHE A 25 -3.50 0.74 -3.59
C PHE A 25 -4.60 0.20 -2.65
N GLU A 26 -5.55 1.05 -2.24
CA GLU A 26 -6.69 0.63 -1.42
C GLU A 26 -7.61 -0.34 -2.18
N ASP A 27 -7.86 -0.11 -3.47
CA ASP A 27 -8.65 -1.01 -4.32
C ASP A 27 -7.97 -2.38 -4.45
N GLU A 28 -6.66 -2.41 -4.68
CA GLU A 28 -5.88 -3.65 -4.75
C GLU A 28 -5.92 -4.44 -3.42
N LEU A 29 -5.84 -3.72 -2.30
CA LEU A 29 -5.93 -4.30 -0.95
C LEU A 29 -7.31 -4.90 -0.69
N SER A 30 -8.38 -4.21 -1.11
CA SER A 30 -9.75 -4.71 -0.98
C SER A 30 -10.03 -5.93 -1.85
N LEU A 31 -9.37 -6.04 -3.02
CA LEU A 31 -9.54 -7.16 -3.94
C LEU A 31 -8.77 -8.40 -3.46
N ASN A 32 -7.54 -8.22 -2.95
CA ASN A 32 -6.69 -9.33 -2.52
C ASN A 32 -5.98 -9.02 -1.19
N PRO A 33 -6.68 -9.15 -0.05
CA PRO A 33 -6.10 -8.85 1.26
C PRO A 33 -4.92 -9.76 1.60
N ASP A 34 -4.89 -10.97 1.04
CA ASP A 34 -3.87 -11.97 1.33
C ASP A 34 -2.66 -11.94 0.37
N LYS A 35 -2.62 -10.98 -0.55
CA LYS A 35 -1.61 -10.90 -1.61
C LYS A 35 -0.18 -10.76 -1.08
N TRP A 36 0.01 -10.01 0.00
CA TRP A 36 1.35 -9.66 0.51
C TRP A 36 1.76 -10.52 1.70
N PRO A 37 3.06 -10.84 1.83
CA PRO A 37 3.54 -11.75 2.85
C PRO A 37 3.29 -11.21 4.26
N VAL A 38 2.96 -12.13 5.16
CA VAL A 38 2.89 -11.89 6.60
C VAL A 38 4.31 -11.68 7.13
N VAL A 39 4.49 -10.64 7.92
CA VAL A 39 5.72 -10.37 8.66
C VAL A 39 5.74 -11.31 9.87
N GLN A 40 6.70 -12.23 9.91
CA GLN A 40 6.81 -13.20 11.00
C GLN A 40 6.99 -12.51 12.36
N GLY A 41 6.40 -13.10 13.41
CA GLY A 41 6.47 -12.59 14.78
C GLY A 41 5.58 -11.37 15.07
N THR A 42 4.73 -10.94 14.14
CA THR A 42 3.86 -9.74 14.31
C THR A 42 2.39 -10.04 14.56
N GLY A 43 2.00 -11.31 14.66
CA GLY A 43 0.60 -11.69 14.87
C GLY A 43 -0.31 -11.44 13.67
N GLY A 44 0.22 -11.44 12.44
CA GLY A 44 -0.58 -11.36 11.21
C GLY A 44 -0.45 -10.06 10.41
N ILE A 45 0.47 -9.15 10.78
CA ILE A 45 0.73 -7.93 10.00
C ILE A 45 1.32 -8.32 8.65
N ARG A 46 0.80 -7.73 7.56
CA ARG A 46 1.28 -7.92 6.19
C ARG A 46 2.03 -6.70 5.68
N LYS A 47 3.08 -6.90 4.88
CA LYS A 47 3.87 -5.80 4.30
C LYS A 47 3.59 -5.65 2.80
N ALA A 48 2.72 -4.70 2.46
CA ALA A 48 2.43 -4.38 1.08
C ALA A 48 3.50 -3.50 0.43
N ARG A 49 3.76 -3.73 -0.86
CA ARG A 49 4.64 -2.88 -1.69
C ARG A 49 3.78 -2.16 -2.71
N ALA A 50 3.59 -0.85 -2.54
CA ALA A 50 2.94 0.02 -3.50
C ALA A 50 3.96 0.49 -4.55
N SER A 51 3.57 0.45 -5.83
CA SER A 51 4.36 0.99 -6.92
C SER A 51 4.14 2.50 -6.98
N LYS A 52 5.20 3.31 -6.88
CA LYS A 52 5.11 4.75 -7.14
C LYS A 52 5.41 5.02 -8.61
N GLY A 53 4.49 5.68 -9.29
CA GLY A 53 4.69 6.21 -10.64
C GLY A 53 5.89 7.16 -10.67
N GLY A 54 6.85 6.90 -11.55
CA GLY A 54 8.01 7.77 -11.75
C GLY A 54 9.27 7.46 -10.94
N SER A 55 9.28 6.44 -10.06
CA SER A 55 10.49 6.05 -9.29
C SER A 55 10.96 4.63 -9.55
N GLY A 56 10.89 4.17 -10.80
CA GLY A 56 11.50 2.92 -11.25
C GLY A 56 12.58 3.19 -12.30
N LYS A 57 13.62 2.34 -12.34
CA LYS A 57 14.49 2.27 -13.53
C LYS A 57 13.59 2.04 -14.74
N LYS A 58 13.51 3.01 -15.65
CA LYS A 58 13.17 2.71 -17.05
C LYS A 58 14.20 1.68 -17.49
N LYS A 59 13.81 0.42 -17.62
CA LYS A 59 14.60 -0.54 -18.38
C LYS A 59 14.57 -0.04 -19.82
N PHE A 60 15.68 0.55 -20.25
CA PHE A 60 16.01 0.66 -21.67
C PHE A 60 16.41 -0.72 -22.17
#